data_AF-A0A7J6CXL8-F1
#
_entry.id   AF-A0A7J6CXL8-F1
#
_cell.length_a   1.000
_cell.length_b   1.000
_cell.length_c   1.000
_cell.angle_alpha   90.00
_cell.angle_beta   90.00
_cell.angle_gamma   90.00
#
_symmetry.space_group_name_H-M   'P 1'
#
loop_
_entity.id
_entity.type
_entity.pdbx_description
1 polymer ?
#
loop_
_entity_poly.entity_id
_entity_poly.type
_entity_poly.pdbx_seq_one_letter_code
_entity_poly.pdbx_strand_id
1 'polypeptide(L)'
;MHTLYSLALRFCCPFRQLRRSSPPPQPLIPPSVPASGASTPWCVCGMEKEREDEETEGRERPEPLTDVERGIIQDTWARVYESCEDVGVTILIRFFVNFPSAKQYFSQFQDMEDPEEMEKSSQLRKHARRVMNAINTVVENLHDPEKVSSVLGLVGKAHALKYKVEPMYFKILSGVILEILAEDFGECFTPEVQTSWTKLMAALYWYITGAYTEVGWLKLSSSAV
;
A
#
# COMPACT_ATOMS: atom_id res chain seq x y z
N MET A 1 30.46 8.04 6.38
CA MET A 1 29.24 7.79 5.58
C MET A 1 28.61 6.43 5.95
N HIS A 2 28.16 6.21 7.20
CA HIS A 2 27.46 4.97 7.59
C HIS A 2 26.69 5.20 8.90
N THR A 3 25.46 5.71 8.84
CA THR A 3 24.67 5.93 10.09
C THR A 3 23.15 5.90 10.01
N LEU A 4 22.48 5.79 8.84
CA LEU A 4 21.03 6.06 8.73
C LEU A 4 20.11 4.96 8.13
N TYR A 5 20.61 3.73 7.90
CA TYR A 5 19.76 2.63 7.40
C TYR A 5 20.00 1.32 8.16
N SER A 6 19.70 1.31 9.46
CA SER A 6 19.68 0.06 10.24
C SER A 6 18.68 0.11 11.41
N LEU A 7 17.39 0.14 11.07
CA LEU A 7 16.32 -0.35 11.96
C LEU A 7 16.37 -1.89 12.10
N ALA A 8 17.07 -2.58 11.18
CA ALA A 8 17.33 -4.02 11.08
C ALA A 8 17.93 -4.75 12.32
N LEU A 9 18.05 -4.08 13.47
CA LEU A 9 18.47 -4.66 14.74
C LEU A 9 17.37 -4.67 15.81
N ARG A 10 16.17 -4.08 15.57
CA ARG A 10 15.12 -3.98 16.60
C ARG A 10 14.19 -5.19 16.72
N PHE A 11 14.09 -6.06 15.70
CA PHE A 11 13.15 -7.20 15.71
C PHE A 11 13.83 -8.57 15.60
N CYS A 12 14.68 -8.92 16.58
CA CYS A 12 15.17 -10.29 16.72
C CYS A 12 14.01 -11.28 16.93
N CYS A 13 13.77 -12.13 15.94
CA CYS A 13 12.59 -12.97 15.85
C CYS A 13 12.68 -14.22 16.75
N PRO A 14 11.79 -14.42 17.75
CA PRO A 14 11.91 -15.50 18.73
C PRO A 14 11.45 -16.88 18.23
N PHE A 15 10.90 -16.99 17.01
CA PHE A 15 10.17 -18.18 16.56
C PHE A 15 11.03 -19.35 16.03
N ARG A 16 12.36 -19.23 16.03
CA ARG A 16 13.27 -20.13 15.29
C ARG A 16 13.68 -21.44 16.01
N GLN A 17 12.85 -21.98 16.91
CA GLN A 17 13.17 -23.25 17.62
C GLN A 17 12.31 -24.47 17.29
N LEU A 18 11.18 -24.34 16.58
CA LEU A 18 10.27 -25.47 16.33
C LEU A 18 9.83 -25.58 14.85
N ARG A 19 10.75 -26.06 14.01
CA ARG A 19 10.55 -27.14 13.00
C ARG A 19 11.80 -27.29 12.12
N ARG A 20 12.57 -28.37 12.33
CA ARG A 20 13.41 -28.95 11.28
C ARG A 20 12.60 -30.04 10.56
N SER A 21 13.03 -30.35 9.33
CA SER A 21 12.72 -31.58 8.59
C SER A 21 11.36 -31.67 7.87
N SER A 22 11.29 -31.05 6.68
CA SER A 22 10.51 -31.55 5.54
C SER A 22 11.28 -31.28 4.24
N PRO A 23 11.52 -32.28 3.36
CA PRO A 23 12.21 -32.06 2.08
C PRO A 23 11.27 -31.45 1.02
N PRO A 24 11.81 -30.79 -0.02
CA PRO A 24 11.00 -30.14 -1.06
C PRO A 24 10.32 -31.17 -2.00
N PRO A 25 9.13 -30.86 -2.55
CA PRO A 25 8.51 -31.67 -3.59
C PRO A 25 9.23 -31.54 -4.94
N GLN A 26 9.18 -32.59 -5.76
CA GLN A 26 9.81 -32.59 -7.09
C GLN A 26 8.88 -32.06 -8.20
N PRO A 27 9.42 -31.56 -9.33
CA PRO A 27 8.62 -31.02 -10.43
C PRO A 27 7.88 -32.11 -11.22
N LEU A 28 6.64 -31.83 -11.64
CA LEU A 28 5.89 -32.66 -12.57
C LEU A 28 6.06 -32.15 -14.01
N ILE A 29 6.32 -33.07 -14.94
CA ILE A 29 6.48 -32.79 -16.39
C ILE A 29 5.11 -33.01 -17.08
N PRO A 30 4.64 -32.08 -17.95
CA PRO A 30 3.36 -32.22 -18.63
C PRO A 30 3.44 -33.08 -19.92
N PRO A 31 2.38 -33.85 -20.27
CA PRO A 31 2.26 -34.49 -21.57
C PRO A 31 1.70 -33.55 -22.66
N SER A 32 1.98 -33.90 -23.91
CA SER A 32 1.85 -33.04 -25.11
C SER A 32 0.50 -33.10 -25.85
N VAL A 33 0.26 -32.07 -26.67
CA VAL A 33 -0.94 -31.84 -27.51
C VAL A 33 -0.79 -32.43 -28.93
N PRO A 34 -1.86 -32.92 -29.57
CA PRO A 34 -1.99 -32.99 -31.03
C PRO A 34 -3.03 -31.96 -31.60
N ALA A 35 -2.87 -31.59 -32.88
CA ALA A 35 -3.46 -30.37 -33.48
C ALA A 35 -4.49 -30.60 -34.62
N SER A 36 -4.97 -29.49 -35.23
CA SER A 36 -5.99 -29.32 -36.31
C SER A 36 -7.41 -29.04 -35.78
N GLY A 37 -8.29 -28.17 -36.32
CA GLY A 37 -8.33 -27.21 -37.45
C GLY A 37 -9.78 -26.62 -37.56
N ALA A 38 -10.17 -25.66 -38.41
CA ALA A 38 -9.50 -24.78 -39.39
C ALA A 38 -10.44 -23.61 -39.83
N SER A 39 -9.88 -22.59 -40.51
CA SER A 39 -10.51 -21.58 -41.42
C SER A 39 -11.84 -20.83 -41.10
N THR A 40 -11.70 -19.51 -40.87
CA THR A 40 -12.38 -18.32 -41.49
C THR A 40 -13.51 -18.52 -42.55
N PRO A 41 -14.45 -17.54 -42.77
CA PRO A 41 -14.19 -16.08 -42.77
C PRO A 41 -15.30 -15.13 -42.23
N TRP A 42 -15.11 -13.86 -42.56
CA TRP A 42 -15.58 -12.61 -41.96
C TRP A 42 -16.84 -12.04 -42.65
N CYS A 43 -17.73 -11.40 -41.89
CA CYS A 43 -18.78 -10.51 -42.42
C CYS A 43 -18.94 -9.29 -41.50
N VAL A 44 -19.00 -8.09 -42.09
CA VAL A 44 -19.20 -6.80 -41.41
C VAL A 44 -20.45 -6.17 -41.99
N CYS A 45 -21.50 -5.97 -41.18
CA CYS A 45 -22.41 -4.81 -41.25
C CYS A 45 -23.44 -4.87 -40.10
N GLY A 46 -23.63 -3.76 -39.38
CA GLY A 46 -24.60 -3.68 -38.28
C GLY A 46 -24.26 -2.57 -37.30
N MET A 47 -24.51 -1.31 -37.68
CA MET A 47 -24.55 -0.20 -36.71
C MET A 47 -25.89 -0.28 -35.97
N GLU A 48 -25.90 -0.89 -34.79
CA GLU A 48 -27.00 -0.75 -33.84
C GLU A 48 -26.53 0.09 -32.65
N LYS A 49 -27.18 1.25 -32.51
CA LYS A 49 -26.91 2.25 -31.49
C LYS A 49 -27.56 1.80 -30.18
N GLU A 50 -26.89 0.89 -29.49
CA GLU A 50 -27.21 0.60 -28.08
C GLU A 50 -26.51 1.62 -27.18
N ARG A 51 -27.05 1.81 -25.97
CA ARG A 51 -26.75 2.98 -25.14
C ARG A 51 -25.31 2.92 -24.65
N GLU A 52 -24.69 4.09 -24.58
CA GLU A 52 -23.57 4.33 -23.67
C GLU A 52 -24.12 4.24 -22.24
N ASP A 53 -24.27 3.01 -21.75
CA ASP A 53 -24.18 2.76 -20.33
C ASP A 53 -22.76 3.18 -19.94
N GLU A 54 -22.65 4.37 -19.34
CA GLU A 54 -21.41 4.92 -18.81
C GLU A 54 -20.91 3.97 -17.72
N GLU A 55 -20.09 2.98 -18.13
CA GLU A 55 -19.40 2.07 -17.23
C GLU A 55 -18.56 2.92 -16.27
N THR A 56 -19.14 3.16 -15.10
CA THR A 56 -18.41 3.63 -13.93
C THR A 56 -17.37 2.57 -13.62
N GLU A 57 -16.18 2.73 -14.19
CA GLU A 57 -15.05 1.79 -14.22
C GLU A 57 -15.02 0.98 -12.93
N GLY A 58 -15.54 -0.25 -13.01
CA GLY A 58 -16.13 -0.98 -11.89
C GLY A 58 -15.10 -1.22 -10.81
N ARG A 59 -15.09 -0.36 -9.79
CA ARG A 59 -13.99 -0.27 -8.85
C ARG A 59 -13.95 -1.49 -7.93
N GLU A 60 -13.20 -2.50 -8.37
CA GLU A 60 -13.11 -3.78 -7.69
C GLU A 60 -12.77 -3.60 -6.21
N ARG A 61 -13.58 -4.24 -5.36
CA ARG A 61 -13.41 -4.20 -3.91
C ARG A 61 -12.31 -5.20 -3.54
N PRO A 62 -11.27 -4.80 -2.79
CA PRO A 62 -10.24 -5.71 -2.30
C PRO A 62 -10.84 -6.88 -1.55
N GLU A 63 -10.20 -8.05 -1.67
CA GLU A 63 -10.53 -9.22 -0.88
C GLU A 63 -10.59 -8.87 0.62
N PRO A 64 -11.65 -9.28 1.33
CA PRO A 64 -11.73 -9.06 2.77
C PRO A 64 -10.62 -9.85 3.48
N LEU A 65 -9.99 -9.24 4.47
CA LEU A 65 -9.07 -9.94 5.37
C LEU A 65 -9.83 -11.03 6.14
N THR A 66 -9.22 -12.20 6.24
CA THR A 66 -9.62 -13.28 7.15
C THR A 66 -9.20 -12.98 8.59
N ASP A 67 -9.70 -13.73 9.57
CA ASP A 67 -9.28 -13.58 10.97
C ASP A 67 -7.79 -13.91 11.18
N VAL A 68 -7.25 -14.84 10.40
CA VAL A 68 -5.82 -15.20 10.44
C VAL A 68 -4.97 -14.04 9.91
N GLU A 69 -5.31 -13.48 8.75
CA GLU A 69 -4.61 -12.32 8.18
C GLU A 69 -4.72 -11.08 9.10
N ARG A 70 -5.88 -10.87 9.76
CA ARG A 70 -6.06 -9.83 10.80
C ARG A 70 -5.08 -10.01 11.96
N GLY A 71 -5.00 -11.21 12.52
CA GLY A 71 -4.09 -11.51 13.64
C GLY A 71 -2.62 -11.29 13.25
N ILE A 72 -2.21 -11.77 12.08
CA ILE A 72 -0.86 -11.57 11.54
C ILE A 72 -0.51 -10.09 11.40
N ILE A 73 -1.42 -9.28 10.88
CA ILE A 73 -1.24 -7.82 10.78
C ILE A 73 -1.09 -7.20 12.16
N GLN A 74 -1.95 -7.56 13.11
CA GLN A 74 -1.95 -7.00 14.47
C GLN A 74 -0.65 -7.35 15.23
N ASP A 75 -0.21 -8.61 15.18
CA ASP A 75 1.04 -9.07 15.80
C ASP A 75 2.28 -8.42 15.18
N THR A 76 2.29 -8.25 13.85
CA THR A 76 3.38 -7.57 13.14
C THR A 76 3.40 -6.08 13.48
N TRP A 77 2.23 -5.43 13.46
CA TRP A 77 2.09 -4.00 13.71
C TRP A 77 2.40 -3.61 15.15
N ALA A 78 2.05 -4.44 16.14
CA ALA A 78 2.37 -4.19 17.54
C ALA A 78 3.87 -3.89 17.73
N ARG A 79 4.72 -4.70 17.08
CA ARG A 79 6.18 -4.51 17.06
C ARG A 79 6.60 -3.22 16.35
N VAL A 80 6.05 -2.97 15.15
CA VAL A 80 6.31 -1.71 14.40
C VAL A 80 6.01 -0.48 15.25
N TYR A 81 4.90 -0.54 15.99
CA TYR A 81 4.37 0.60 16.74
C TYR A 81 5.15 0.92 18.02
N GLU A 82 5.92 -0.03 18.57
CA GLU A 82 6.89 0.23 19.67
C GLU A 82 7.92 1.32 19.30
N SER A 83 8.26 1.44 18.02
CA SER A 83 9.17 2.46 17.47
C SER A 83 8.47 3.38 16.46
N CYS A 84 7.19 3.68 16.66
CA CYS A 84 6.33 4.30 15.64
C CYS A 84 6.85 5.63 15.08
N GLU A 85 7.45 6.51 15.88
CA GLU A 85 7.98 7.79 15.37
C GLU A 85 9.21 7.56 14.48
N ASP A 86 10.15 6.71 14.89
CA ASP A 86 11.36 6.39 14.11
C ASP A 86 10.98 5.73 12.78
N VAL A 87 10.17 4.67 12.81
CA VAL A 87 9.74 3.93 11.61
C VAL A 87 8.93 4.83 10.67
N GLY A 88 8.01 5.64 11.22
CA GLY A 88 7.23 6.59 10.43
C GLY A 88 8.09 7.67 9.75
N VAL A 89 9.18 8.10 10.38
CA VAL A 89 10.15 9.03 9.79
C VAL A 89 10.95 8.33 8.69
N THR A 90 11.44 7.11 8.91
CA THR A 90 12.15 6.31 7.88
C THR A 90 11.27 6.08 6.64
N ILE A 91 10.00 5.69 6.81
CA ILE A 91 9.03 5.53 5.72
C ILE A 91 8.89 6.83 4.92
N LEU A 92 8.69 7.97 5.59
CA LEU A 92 8.52 9.25 4.89
C LEU A 92 9.80 9.73 4.20
N ILE A 93 10.98 9.57 4.81
CA ILE A 93 12.25 9.90 4.16
C ILE A 93 12.45 9.05 2.91
N ARG A 94 12.27 7.72 3.00
CA ARG A 94 12.37 6.82 1.84
C ARG A 94 11.41 7.25 0.72
N PHE A 95 10.17 7.58 1.08
CA PHE A 95 9.16 8.07 0.16
C PHE A 95 9.55 9.40 -0.51
N PHE A 96 10.01 10.40 0.23
CA PHE A 96 10.37 11.72 -0.33
C PHE A 96 11.71 11.72 -1.09
N VAL A 97 12.64 10.83 -0.76
CA VAL A 97 13.88 10.62 -1.53
C VAL A 97 13.57 9.94 -2.86
N ASN A 98 12.76 8.88 -2.85
CA ASN A 98 12.42 8.14 -4.08
C ASN A 98 11.42 8.90 -4.96
N PHE A 99 10.57 9.77 -4.38
CA PHE A 99 9.54 10.54 -5.08
C PHE A 99 9.55 12.02 -4.67
N PRO A 100 10.59 12.81 -5.06
CA PRO A 100 10.76 14.19 -4.62
C PRO A 100 9.60 15.12 -4.94
N SER A 101 8.84 14.84 -6.01
CA SER A 101 7.63 15.58 -6.39
C SER A 101 6.54 15.55 -5.31
N ALA A 102 6.53 14.56 -4.42
CA ALA A 102 5.60 14.50 -3.30
C ALA A 102 5.87 15.56 -2.22
N LYS A 103 7.09 16.13 -2.17
CA LYS A 103 7.45 17.16 -1.19
C LYS A 103 6.73 18.50 -1.42
N GLN A 104 6.14 18.73 -2.61
CA GLN A 104 5.44 19.97 -2.97
C GLN A 104 4.29 20.34 -2.02
N TYR A 105 3.71 19.37 -1.31
CA TYR A 105 2.62 19.58 -0.34
C TYR A 105 3.11 20.02 1.04
N PHE A 106 4.43 20.15 1.25
CA PHE A 106 5.08 20.32 2.55
C PHE A 106 6.01 21.53 2.58
N SER A 107 5.42 22.71 2.81
CA SER A 107 6.12 24.00 2.74
C SER A 107 7.33 24.19 3.67
N GLN A 108 7.57 23.35 4.67
CA GLN A 108 8.76 23.42 5.54
C GLN A 108 9.91 22.51 5.08
N PHE A 109 9.72 21.62 4.11
CA PHE A 109 10.77 20.73 3.60
C PHE A 109 10.72 20.45 2.09
N GLN A 110 9.88 21.15 1.32
CA GLN A 110 9.76 20.95 -0.13
C GLN A 110 11.11 21.02 -0.86
N ASP A 111 11.98 21.96 -0.45
CA ASP A 111 13.29 22.23 -1.04
C ASP A 111 14.44 21.43 -0.40
N MET A 112 14.18 20.63 0.64
CA MET A 112 15.22 19.82 1.31
C MET A 112 15.58 18.59 0.47
N GLU A 113 16.85 18.44 0.11
CA GLU A 113 17.36 17.26 -0.61
C GLU A 113 18.07 16.27 0.33
N ASP A 114 18.69 16.77 1.40
CA ASP A 114 19.42 15.94 2.38
C ASP A 114 18.46 15.13 3.28
N PRO A 115 18.54 13.78 3.29
CA PRO A 115 17.81 12.96 4.24
C PRO A 115 18.05 13.34 5.70
N GLU A 116 19.27 13.76 6.07
CA GLU A 116 19.58 14.14 7.45
C GLU A 116 18.90 15.47 7.86
N GLU A 117 18.59 16.34 6.91
CA GLU A 117 17.83 17.58 7.14
C GLU A 117 16.34 17.27 7.23
N MET A 118 15.82 16.44 6.32
CA MET A 118 14.44 15.96 6.34
C MET A 118 14.07 15.25 7.66
N GLU A 119 14.96 14.43 8.21
CA GLU A 119 14.76 13.75 9.51
C GLU A 119 14.54 14.71 10.68
N LYS A 120 15.18 15.89 10.62
CA LYS A 120 15.12 16.95 11.63
C LYS A 120 13.91 17.88 11.41
N SER A 121 13.24 17.81 10.25
CA SER A 121 12.09 18.65 9.93
C SER A 121 10.89 18.40 10.86
N SER A 122 10.50 19.44 11.61
CA SER A 122 9.37 19.34 12.54
C SER A 122 8.04 19.00 11.84
N GLN A 123 7.88 19.40 10.57
CA GLN A 123 6.69 19.09 9.78
C GLN A 123 6.67 17.62 9.37
N LEU A 124 7.81 17.07 8.93
CA LEU A 124 7.94 15.66 8.57
C LEU A 124 7.67 14.76 9.78
N ARG A 125 8.34 14.98 10.92
CA ARG A 125 8.12 14.17 12.15
C ARG A 125 6.67 14.25 12.66
N LYS A 126 6.02 15.41 12.55
CA LYS A 126 4.58 15.56 12.88
C LYS A 126 3.68 14.81 11.88
N HIS A 127 4.05 14.72 10.61
CA HIS A 127 3.30 13.96 9.61
C HIS A 127 3.51 12.45 9.79
N ALA A 128 4.74 12.00 10.03
CA ALA A 128 5.09 10.61 10.35
C ALA A 128 4.19 10.05 11.46
N ARG A 129 4.14 10.71 12.62
CA ARG A 129 3.23 10.32 13.72
C ARG A 129 1.76 10.29 13.32
N ARG A 130 1.29 11.20 12.46
CA ARG A 130 -0.11 11.19 12.00
C ARG A 130 -0.42 10.00 11.09
N VAL A 131 0.50 9.64 10.20
CA VAL A 131 0.39 8.45 9.34
C VAL A 131 0.37 7.19 10.20
N MET A 132 1.32 7.04 11.11
CA MET A 132 1.41 5.86 11.99
C MET A 132 0.19 5.73 12.91
N ASN A 133 -0.29 6.82 13.52
CA ASN A 133 -1.49 6.77 14.37
C ASN A 133 -2.77 6.45 13.56
N ALA A 134 -2.87 6.91 12.32
CA ALA A 134 -4.00 6.57 11.44
C ALA A 134 -3.99 5.07 11.06
N ILE A 135 -2.83 4.52 10.68
CA ILE A 135 -2.66 3.09 10.41
C ILE A 135 -2.96 2.28 11.69
N ASN A 136 -2.45 2.71 12.85
CA ASN A 136 -2.74 2.05 14.14
C ASN A 136 -4.23 1.97 14.42
N THR A 137 -4.96 3.08 14.21
CA THR A 137 -6.41 3.13 14.41
C THR A 137 -7.13 2.15 13.46
N VAL A 138 -6.65 1.98 12.22
CA VAL A 138 -7.18 0.96 11.29
C VAL A 138 -6.84 -0.46 11.76
N VAL A 139 -5.61 -0.73 12.18
CA VAL A 139 -5.15 -2.06 12.62
C VAL A 139 -5.87 -2.54 13.88
N GLU A 140 -6.10 -1.66 14.85
CA GLU A 140 -6.91 -1.96 16.05
C GLU A 140 -8.37 -2.30 15.71
N ASN A 141 -8.91 -1.73 14.62
CA ASN A 141 -10.32 -1.82 14.26
C ASN A 141 -10.59 -2.64 12.99
N LEU A 142 -9.68 -3.53 12.56
CA LEU A 142 -9.88 -4.38 11.35
C LEU A 142 -11.10 -5.31 11.42
N HIS A 143 -11.67 -5.51 12.60
CA HIS A 143 -12.90 -6.25 12.84
C HIS A 143 -14.18 -5.42 12.61
N ASP A 144 -14.05 -4.09 12.49
CA ASP A 144 -15.14 -3.13 12.28
C ASP A 144 -14.94 -2.38 10.93
N PRO A 145 -15.57 -2.85 9.85
CA PRO A 145 -15.47 -2.22 8.53
C PRO A 145 -16.05 -0.80 8.48
N GLU A 146 -17.02 -0.45 9.33
CA GLU A 146 -17.61 0.89 9.37
C GLU A 146 -16.64 1.88 9.99
N LYS A 147 -15.96 1.48 11.08
CA LYS A 147 -14.90 2.26 11.71
C LYS A 147 -13.71 2.47 10.77
N VAL A 148 -13.26 1.42 10.09
CA VAL A 148 -12.18 1.49 9.09
C VAL A 148 -12.55 2.46 7.96
N SER A 149 -13.76 2.32 7.41
CA SER A 149 -14.30 3.20 6.38
C SER A 149 -14.37 4.66 6.85
N SER A 150 -14.85 4.90 8.08
CA SER A 150 -14.95 6.25 8.68
C SER A 150 -13.58 6.92 8.81
N VAL A 151 -12.59 6.22 9.37
CA VAL A 151 -11.22 6.73 9.56
C VAL A 151 -10.58 7.08 8.22
N LEU A 152 -10.63 6.17 7.25
CA LEU A 152 -9.98 6.34 5.95
C LEU A 152 -10.73 7.31 5.05
N GLY A 153 -12.06 7.42 5.20
CA GLY A 153 -12.87 8.45 4.57
C GLY A 153 -12.49 9.85 5.04
N LEU A 154 -12.27 10.05 6.36
CA LEU A 154 -11.78 11.32 6.90
C LEU A 154 -10.37 11.66 6.39
N VAL A 155 -9.47 10.67 6.33
CA VAL A 155 -8.12 10.83 5.75
C VAL A 155 -8.20 11.22 4.28
N GLY A 156 -8.94 10.48 3.45
CA GLY A 156 -9.08 10.74 2.02
C GLY A 156 -9.69 12.12 1.73
N LYS A 157 -10.81 12.46 2.38
CA LYS A 157 -11.48 13.76 2.22
C LYS A 157 -10.57 14.93 2.61
N ALA A 158 -9.76 14.79 3.66
CA ALA A 158 -8.80 15.83 4.03
C ALA A 158 -7.68 16.00 2.98
N HIS A 159 -7.14 14.90 2.44
CA HIS A 159 -6.07 14.98 1.43
C HIS A 159 -6.56 15.47 0.07
N ALA A 160 -7.77 15.10 -0.35
CA ALA A 160 -8.42 15.62 -1.56
C ALA A 160 -8.87 17.09 -1.42
N LEU A 161 -9.61 17.44 -0.37
CA LEU A 161 -10.23 18.77 -0.28
C LEU A 161 -9.29 19.85 0.23
N LYS A 162 -8.49 19.55 1.27
CA LYS A 162 -7.67 20.55 1.95
C LYS A 162 -6.22 20.58 1.48
N TYR A 163 -5.59 19.41 1.28
CA TYR A 163 -4.17 19.33 0.95
C TYR A 163 -3.89 19.18 -0.56
N LYS A 164 -4.91 18.90 -1.38
CA LYS A 164 -4.82 18.75 -2.84
C LYS A 164 -3.75 17.73 -3.29
N VAL A 165 -3.59 16.66 -2.52
CA VAL A 165 -2.58 15.61 -2.78
C VAL A 165 -3.09 14.66 -3.86
N GLU A 166 -2.28 14.38 -4.89
CA GLU A 166 -2.65 13.40 -5.92
C GLU A 166 -2.82 11.99 -5.32
N PRO A 167 -3.90 11.27 -5.64
CA PRO A 167 -4.21 9.97 -5.03
C PRO A 167 -3.15 8.90 -5.30
N MET A 168 -2.39 9.02 -6.39
CA MET A 168 -1.28 8.10 -6.72
C MET A 168 -0.24 8.01 -5.59
N TYR A 169 0.00 9.09 -4.85
CA TYR A 169 0.97 9.09 -3.76
C TYR A 169 0.60 8.14 -2.62
N PHE A 170 -0.69 7.83 -2.42
CA PHE A 170 -1.09 6.79 -1.46
C PHE A 170 -0.69 5.39 -1.92
N LYS A 171 -0.82 5.08 -3.22
CA LYS A 171 -0.36 3.79 -3.79
C LYS A 171 1.16 3.64 -3.67
N ILE A 172 1.89 4.71 -3.93
CA ILE A 172 3.35 4.75 -3.81
C ILE A 172 3.77 4.58 -2.34
N LEU A 173 3.19 5.35 -1.41
CA LEU A 173 3.47 5.26 0.02
C LEU A 173 3.16 3.85 0.58
N SER A 174 2.07 3.24 0.13
CA SER A 174 1.75 1.84 0.45
C SER A 174 2.84 0.86 0.03
N GLY A 175 3.44 1.06 -1.15
CA GLY A 175 4.61 0.28 -1.60
C GLY A 175 5.83 0.47 -0.69
N VAL A 176 6.16 1.74 -0.39
CA VAL A 176 7.29 2.08 0.51
C VAL A 176 7.10 1.50 1.92
N ILE A 177 5.87 1.46 2.45
CA ILE A 177 5.59 0.78 3.73
C ILE A 177 5.91 -0.72 3.63
N LEU A 178 5.49 -1.41 2.57
CA LEU A 178 5.79 -2.83 2.37
C LEU A 178 7.29 -3.10 2.23
N GLU A 179 8.02 -2.23 1.53
CA GLU A 179 9.48 -2.30 1.41
C GLU A 179 10.17 -2.18 2.77
N ILE A 180 9.85 -1.15 3.56
CA ILE A 180 10.43 -0.95 4.92
C ILE A 180 10.07 -2.11 5.85
N LEU A 181 8.83 -2.62 5.82
CA LEU A 181 8.46 -3.78 6.64
C LEU A 181 9.22 -5.05 6.23
N ALA A 182 9.49 -5.26 4.94
CA ALA A 182 10.31 -6.37 4.48
C ALA A 182 11.78 -6.22 4.90
N GLU A 183 12.34 -5.01 4.83
CA GLU A 183 13.69 -4.68 5.30
C GLU A 183 13.84 -4.91 6.82
N ASP A 184 12.89 -4.45 7.63
CA ASP A 184 12.96 -4.50 9.10
C ASP A 184 12.69 -5.89 9.70
N PHE A 185 11.84 -6.71 9.07
CA PHE A 185 11.48 -8.05 9.56
C PHE A 185 12.26 -9.20 8.90
N GLY A 186 12.89 -8.96 7.75
CA GLY A 186 13.77 -9.92 7.07
C GLY A 186 13.13 -11.29 6.85
N GLU A 187 13.78 -12.37 7.31
CA GLU A 187 13.26 -13.76 7.22
C GLU A 187 11.87 -13.93 7.87
N CYS A 188 11.47 -13.06 8.80
CA CYS A 188 10.17 -13.14 9.46
C CYS A 188 9.06 -12.33 8.74
N PHE A 189 9.37 -11.61 7.65
CA PHE A 189 8.37 -11.12 6.71
C PHE A 189 8.00 -12.22 5.70
N THR A 190 7.38 -13.29 6.20
CA THR A 190 7.06 -14.48 5.40
C THR A 190 6.06 -14.15 4.27
N PRO A 191 5.90 -15.01 3.24
CA PRO A 191 4.93 -14.79 2.17
C PRO A 191 3.49 -14.58 2.67
N GLU A 192 3.13 -15.19 3.80
CA GLU A 192 1.82 -15.03 4.45
C GLU A 192 1.68 -13.64 5.10
N VAL A 193 2.72 -13.16 5.78
CA VAL A 193 2.81 -11.80 6.33
C VAL A 193 2.75 -10.78 5.19
N GLN A 194 3.57 -10.96 4.15
CA GLN A 194 3.59 -10.09 2.97
C GLN A 194 2.23 -10.03 2.27
N THR A 195 1.54 -11.17 2.11
CA THR A 195 0.19 -11.23 1.50
C THR A 195 -0.82 -10.48 2.36
N SER A 196 -0.83 -10.72 3.67
CA SER A 196 -1.72 -10.04 4.63
C SER A 196 -1.55 -8.50 4.58
N TRP A 197 -0.30 -8.04 4.63
CA TRP A 197 0.02 -6.61 4.53
C TRP A 197 -0.31 -6.02 3.16
N THR A 198 -0.09 -6.76 2.07
CA THR A 198 -0.46 -6.31 0.71
C THR A 198 -1.97 -6.12 0.58
N LYS A 199 -2.78 -7.03 1.13
CA LYS A 199 -4.24 -6.89 1.19
C LYS A 199 -4.67 -5.68 2.03
N LEU A 200 -4.06 -5.45 3.19
CA LEU A 200 -4.33 -4.25 3.98
C LEU A 200 -3.99 -2.97 3.21
N MET A 201 -2.84 -2.91 2.54
CA MET A 201 -2.43 -1.76 1.75
C MET A 201 -3.37 -1.49 0.56
N ALA A 202 -3.84 -2.55 -0.11
CA ALA A 202 -4.88 -2.44 -1.14
C ALA A 202 -6.20 -1.92 -0.55
N ALA A 203 -6.62 -2.39 0.63
CA ALA A 203 -7.81 -1.90 1.34
C ALA A 203 -7.67 -0.43 1.77
N LEU A 204 -6.51 -0.02 2.31
CA LEU A 204 -6.21 1.37 2.68
C LEU A 204 -6.34 2.30 1.46
N TYR A 205 -5.67 1.97 0.36
CA TYR A 205 -5.78 2.69 -0.91
C TYR A 205 -7.22 2.70 -1.43
N TRP A 206 -7.98 1.61 -1.22
CA TRP A 206 -9.37 1.52 -1.63
C TRP A 206 -10.29 2.43 -0.81
N TYR A 207 -10.25 2.46 0.52
CA TYR A 207 -11.11 3.40 1.26
C TYR A 207 -10.72 4.86 0.98
N ILE A 208 -9.41 5.16 0.90
CA ILE A 208 -8.93 6.53 0.63
C ILE A 208 -9.36 7.02 -0.75
N THR A 209 -9.10 6.27 -1.83
CA THR A 209 -9.44 6.76 -3.18
C THR A 209 -10.94 6.67 -3.51
N GLY A 210 -11.74 5.92 -2.73
CA GLY A 210 -13.21 6.01 -2.79
C GLY A 210 -13.69 7.35 -2.23
N ALA A 211 -13.12 7.77 -1.10
CA ALA A 211 -13.39 9.08 -0.50
C ALA A 211 -12.92 10.28 -1.35
N TYR A 212 -11.94 10.07 -2.26
CA TYR A 212 -11.59 11.03 -3.32
C TYR A 212 -12.71 11.15 -4.37
N THR A 213 -13.23 10.02 -4.86
CA THR A 213 -14.37 10.00 -5.80
C THR A 213 -15.62 10.65 -5.19
N GLU A 214 -15.94 10.36 -3.92
CA GLU A 214 -17.08 10.95 -3.20
C GLU A 214 -17.05 12.49 -3.15
N VAL A 215 -15.87 13.11 -3.15
CA VAL A 215 -15.72 14.58 -3.13
C VAL A 215 -15.50 15.19 -4.50
N GLY A 216 -15.76 14.44 -5.57
CA GLY A 216 -15.62 14.91 -6.94
C GLY A 216 -14.17 15.16 -7.36
N TRP A 217 -13.19 14.39 -6.82
CA TRP A 217 -11.84 14.38 -7.38
C TRP A 217 -11.86 13.68 -8.75
N LEU A 218 -12.19 14.47 -9.78
CA LEU A 218 -12.13 14.03 -11.16
C LEU A 218 -10.70 13.61 -11.48
N LYS A 219 -10.52 12.41 -12.06
CA LYS A 219 -9.34 12.14 -12.88
C LYS A 219 -9.38 13.19 -13.99
N LEU A 220 -8.53 14.22 -13.94
CA LEU A 220 -8.15 14.91 -15.17
C LEU A 220 -7.51 13.84 -16.02
N SER A 221 -8.21 13.38 -17.06
CA SER A 221 -7.68 12.33 -17.92
C SER A 221 -6.36 12.81 -18.49
N SER A 222 -5.34 11.94 -18.42
CA SER A 222 -4.04 12.19 -19.02
C SER A 222 -4.20 12.20 -20.54
N SER A 223 -4.63 13.35 -21.06
CA SER A 223 -5.02 13.58 -22.45
C SER A 223 -4.59 14.97 -22.93
N ALA A 224 -3.52 15.51 -22.33
CA ALA A 224 -2.74 16.65 -22.83
C ALA A 224 -1.45 16.85 -22.02
N VAL A 225 -0.36 16.15 -22.38
CA VAL A 225 0.95 16.71 -22.80
C VAL A 225 1.60 15.68 -23.74
#